data_AF-A0A1Q8ALP6-F1
#
_entry.id   AF-A0A1Q8ALP6-F1
#
_cell.length_a   1.000
_cell.length_b   1.000
_cell.length_c   1.000
_cell.angle_alpha   90.00
_cell.angle_beta   90.00
_cell.angle_gamma   90.00
#
_symmetry.space_group_name_H-M   'P 1'
#
loop_
_entity.id
_entity.type
_entity.pdbx_description
1 polymer ?
#
loop_
_entity_poly.entity_id
_entity_poly.type
_entity_poly.pdbx_seq_one_letter_code
_entity_poly.pdbx_strand_id
1 'polypeptide(L)'
;MIALIPPLLLAWGTGRFPPMLGAESSLYMRPNVVAQLENATSIIPADAPVSADNGLAVWLANRHTINDFPDFLDASCYVVLQRDAYQQFRNPTDTINPAVRQKAIDGLAGSGRRLLFDDGTFQVWSPVGD
;
A
#
# COMPACT_ATOMS: atom_id res chain seq x y z
N MET A 1 10.59 16.87 38.22
CA MET A 1 9.54 17.29 37.25
C MET A 1 9.61 18.81 37.09
N ILE A 2 10.67 19.36 36.47
CA ILE A 2 10.89 20.81 36.23
C ILE A 2 11.76 21.01 34.97
N ALA A 3 11.43 20.34 33.86
CA ALA A 3 12.23 20.44 32.62
C ALA A 3 11.43 20.94 31.40
N LEU A 4 10.12 21.18 31.56
CA LEU A 4 9.21 21.55 30.48
C LEU A 4 8.93 23.05 30.37
N ILE A 5 9.40 23.87 31.32
CA ILE A 5 9.08 25.30 31.37
C ILE A 5 9.76 26.12 30.25
N PRO A 6 11.05 25.91 29.91
CA PRO A 6 11.71 26.73 28.89
C PRO A 6 11.06 26.69 27.49
N PRO A 7 10.70 25.52 26.92
CA PRO A 7 10.12 25.47 25.57
C PRO A 7 8.69 26.05 25.50
N LEU A 8 7.93 25.98 26.60
CA LEU A 8 6.58 26.56 26.68
C LEU A 8 6.58 28.10 26.63
N LEU A 9 7.57 28.74 27.24
CA LEU A 9 7.72 30.20 27.21
C LEU A 9 8.17 30.70 25.82
N LEU A 10 9.04 29.96 25.13
CA LEU A 10 9.47 30.29 23.78
C LEU A 10 8.32 30.17 22.76
N ALA A 11 7.49 29.14 22.87
CA ALA A 11 6.32 28.95 21.99
C ALA A 11 5.26 30.05 22.13
N TRP A 12 5.10 30.62 23.34
CA TRP A 12 4.13 31.70 23.59
C TRP A 12 4.61 33.03 22.99
N GLY A 13 5.92 33.30 23.01
CA GLY A 13 6.51 34.52 22.45
C GLY A 13 6.56 34.60 20.92
N THR A 14 6.56 33.45 20.22
CA THR A 14 6.71 33.39 18.76
C THR A 14 5.41 33.08 17.99
N GLY A 15 4.26 32.99 18.68
CA GLY A 15 2.95 32.77 18.04
C GLY A 15 2.80 31.44 17.30
N ARG A 16 3.70 30.49 17.54
CA ARG A 16 3.67 29.15 16.94
C ARG A 16 3.71 28.13 18.06
N PHE A 17 2.52 27.70 18.49
CA PHE A 17 2.41 26.44 19.21
C PHE A 17 3.09 25.34 18.39
N PRO A 18 3.88 24.45 19.02
CA PRO A 18 4.34 23.24 18.35
C PRO A 18 3.13 22.57 17.67
N PRO A 19 3.22 22.18 16.39
CA PRO A 19 2.12 21.54 15.67
C PRO A 19 1.59 20.28 16.38
N MET A 20 2.36 19.74 17.33
CA MET A 20 2.01 18.61 18.18
C MET A 20 0.90 18.91 19.21
N LEU A 21 0.65 20.17 19.59
CA LEU A 21 -0.33 20.53 20.63
C LEU A 21 -1.78 20.64 20.11
N GLY A 22 -1.99 20.59 18.80
CA GLY A 22 -3.33 20.61 18.17
C GLY A 22 -3.57 19.45 17.21
N ALA A 23 -2.62 18.52 17.08
CA ALA A 23 -2.79 17.34 16.27
C ALA A 23 -3.61 16.31 17.05
N GLU A 24 -4.77 15.93 16.54
CA GLU A 24 -5.54 14.83 17.10
C GLU A 24 -4.68 13.56 17.17
N SER A 25 -4.78 12.80 18.26
CA SER A 25 -4.05 11.53 18.43
C SER A 25 -4.36 10.51 17.32
N SER A 26 -5.53 10.64 16.70
CA SER A 26 -5.95 9.91 15.49
C SER A 26 -4.97 10.07 14.32
N LEU A 27 -4.30 11.22 14.18
CA LEU A 27 -3.30 11.48 13.13
C LEU A 27 -2.03 10.64 13.29
N TYR A 28 -1.77 10.15 14.50
CA TYR A 28 -0.62 9.29 14.82
C TYR A 28 -1.02 7.82 15.00
N MET A 29 -2.31 7.51 15.09
CA MET A 29 -2.82 6.15 15.03
C MET A 29 -2.85 5.67 13.58
N ARG A 30 -1.69 5.27 13.06
CA ARG A 30 -1.64 4.54 11.79
C ARG A 30 -1.88 3.06 12.06
N PRO A 31 -2.86 2.43 11.38
CA PRO A 31 -2.97 0.98 11.37
C PRO A 31 -1.63 0.35 11.00
N ASN A 32 -1.31 -0.82 11.57
CA ASN A 32 -0.10 -1.54 11.18
C ASN A 32 -0.30 -2.14 9.79
N VAL A 33 0.01 -1.33 8.77
CA VAL A 33 -0.15 -1.68 7.35
C VAL A 33 0.63 -2.94 6.99
N VAL A 34 1.77 -3.19 7.65
CA VAL A 34 2.57 -4.41 7.44
C VAL A 34 1.80 -5.65 7.92
N ALA A 35 1.21 -5.60 9.12
CA ALA A 35 0.41 -6.71 9.63
C ALA A 35 -0.86 -6.96 8.79
N GLN A 36 -1.47 -5.91 8.23
CA GLN A 36 -2.59 -6.05 7.29
C GLN A 36 -2.15 -6.73 5.98
N LEU A 37 -0.99 -6.35 5.45
CA LEU A 37 -0.41 -6.99 4.27
C LEU A 37 -0.05 -8.46 4.51
N GLU A 38 0.55 -8.78 5.67
CA GLU A 38 0.83 -10.17 6.07
C GLU A 38 -0.45 -11.01 6.12
N ASN A 39 -1.52 -10.46 6.70
CA ASN A 39 -2.82 -11.13 6.73
C ASN A 39 -3.39 -11.32 5.31
N ALA A 40 -3.43 -10.26 4.50
CA ALA A 40 -3.93 -10.30 3.13
C ALA A 40 -3.21 -11.36 2.29
N THR A 41 -1.90 -11.49 2.48
CA THR A 41 -1.03 -12.39 1.68
C THR A 41 -0.90 -13.80 2.26
N SER A 42 -1.51 -14.07 3.42
CA SER A 42 -1.51 -15.38 4.07
C SER A 42 -2.19 -16.49 3.25
N ILE A 43 -3.11 -16.11 2.36
CA ILE A 43 -3.78 -17.01 1.43
C ILE A 43 -2.90 -17.44 0.24
N ILE A 44 -1.81 -16.73 -0.02
CA ILE A 44 -0.94 -16.98 -1.17
C ILE A 44 0.11 -18.05 -0.79
N PRO A 45 0.16 -19.19 -1.50
CA PRO A 45 1.18 -20.23 -1.26
C PRO A 45 2.59 -19.65 -1.28
N ALA A 46 3.46 -20.07 -0.36
CA ALA A 46 4.79 -19.47 -0.12
C ALA A 46 5.58 -19.21 -1.40
N ASP A 47 5.66 -20.21 -2.28
CA ASP A 47 6.45 -20.19 -3.52
C ASP A 47 5.68 -19.69 -4.75
N ALA A 48 4.42 -19.26 -4.60
CA ALA A 48 3.63 -18.80 -5.73
C ALA A 48 4.15 -17.42 -6.22
N PRO A 49 4.19 -17.20 -7.55
CA PRO A 49 4.56 -15.91 -8.11
C PRO A 49 3.49 -14.86 -7.77
N VAL A 50 3.95 -13.63 -7.48
CA VAL A 50 3.07 -12.51 -7.14
C VAL A 50 3.35 -11.32 -8.05
N SER A 51 2.31 -10.67 -8.53
CA SER A 51 2.38 -9.32 -9.09
C SER A 51 1.82 -8.33 -8.08
N ALA A 52 2.59 -7.32 -7.71
CA ALA A 52 2.21 -6.41 -6.63
C ALA A 52 2.47 -4.96 -6.99
N ASP A 53 1.80 -4.04 -6.30
CA ASP A 53 2.19 -2.63 -6.35
C ASP A 53 3.66 -2.48 -5.93
N ASN A 54 4.40 -1.63 -6.65
CA ASN A 54 5.85 -1.45 -6.45
C ASN A 54 6.23 -1.18 -4.98
N GLY A 55 5.43 -0.38 -4.26
CA GLY A 55 5.64 -0.10 -2.83
C GLY A 55 5.51 -1.31 -1.89
N LEU A 56 4.94 -2.43 -2.37
CA LEU A 56 4.75 -3.67 -1.61
C LEU A 56 5.88 -4.68 -1.83
N ALA A 57 6.68 -4.54 -2.89
CA ALA A 57 7.71 -5.51 -3.25
C ALA A 57 8.72 -5.77 -2.11
N VAL A 58 9.08 -4.72 -1.36
CA VAL A 58 9.99 -4.82 -0.20
C VAL A 58 9.42 -5.70 0.91
N TRP A 59 8.10 -5.67 1.11
CA TRP A 59 7.41 -6.44 2.15
C TRP A 59 7.08 -7.86 1.71
N LEU A 60 7.11 -8.11 0.40
CA LEU A 60 6.92 -9.41 -0.23
C LEU A 60 8.24 -10.08 -0.62
N ALA A 61 9.38 -9.57 -0.14
CA ALA A 61 10.71 -10.06 -0.52
C ALA A 61 10.99 -11.54 -0.18
N ASN A 62 10.12 -12.19 0.61
CA ASN A 62 10.18 -13.63 0.85
C ASN A 62 9.63 -14.47 -0.32
N ARG A 63 9.07 -13.85 -1.37
CA ARG A 63 8.59 -14.55 -2.57
C ARG A 63 9.73 -14.71 -3.59
N HIS A 64 9.77 -15.86 -4.25
CA HIS A 64 10.77 -16.15 -5.28
C HIS A 64 10.60 -15.31 -6.56
N THR A 65 9.35 -14.95 -6.89
CA THR A 65 9.03 -14.15 -8.07
C THR A 65 8.07 -13.03 -7.68
N ILE A 66 8.50 -11.79 -7.91
CA ILE A 66 7.70 -10.58 -7.69
C ILE A 66 7.73 -9.76 -8.98
N ASN A 67 6.56 -9.54 -9.57
CA ASN A 67 6.37 -8.74 -10.76
C ASN A 67 5.78 -7.37 -10.38
N ASP A 68 6.26 -6.30 -11.00
CA ASP A 68 5.67 -4.99 -10.82
C ASP A 68 4.30 -4.93 -11.50
N PHE A 69 3.26 -4.61 -10.73
CA PHE A 69 1.94 -4.33 -11.26
C PHE A 69 1.83 -2.86 -11.71
N PRO A 70 1.22 -2.56 -12.88
CA PRO A 70 0.70 -3.49 -13.88
C PRO A 70 1.70 -3.91 -14.98
N ASP A 71 2.96 -3.43 -14.95
CA ASP A 71 3.95 -3.61 -16.04
C ASP A 71 4.18 -5.06 -16.46
N PHE A 72 4.37 -5.95 -15.48
CA PHE A 72 4.73 -7.35 -15.69
C PHE A 72 3.62 -8.29 -15.19
N LEU A 73 2.36 -7.86 -15.31
CA LEU A 73 1.23 -8.69 -14.95
C LEU A 73 1.17 -9.95 -15.85
N ASP A 74 1.33 -11.12 -15.22
CA ASP A 74 1.29 -12.42 -15.90
C ASP A 74 0.10 -13.26 -15.42
N ALA A 75 -0.47 -14.08 -16.31
CA ALA A 75 -1.66 -14.88 -16.00
C ALA A 75 -1.45 -15.87 -14.83
N SER A 76 -0.22 -16.33 -14.58
CA SER A 76 0.08 -17.35 -13.57
C SER A 76 0.31 -16.80 -12.16
N CYS A 77 0.39 -15.48 -11.97
CA CYS A 77 0.70 -14.89 -10.67
C CYS A 77 -0.56 -14.51 -9.87
N TYR A 78 -0.48 -14.54 -8.55
CA TYR A 78 -1.45 -13.82 -7.70
C TYR A 78 -1.26 -12.32 -7.87
N VAL A 79 -2.31 -11.52 -7.70
CA VAL A 79 -2.18 -10.04 -7.71
C VAL A 79 -2.43 -9.50 -6.32
N VAL A 80 -1.52 -8.65 -5.81
CA VAL A 80 -1.64 -7.99 -4.51
C VAL A 80 -1.67 -6.48 -4.71
N LEU A 81 -2.78 -5.85 -4.34
CA LEU A 81 -3.00 -4.42 -4.53
C LEU A 81 -3.22 -3.72 -3.20
N GLN A 82 -2.71 -2.49 -3.08
CA GLN A 82 -3.10 -1.53 -2.05
C GLN A 82 -4.04 -0.49 -2.67
N ARG A 83 -5.24 -0.30 -2.12
CA ARG A 83 -6.31 0.53 -2.71
C ARG A 83 -5.85 1.98 -2.98
N ASP A 84 -5.17 2.59 -2.01
CA ASP A 84 -4.65 3.97 -2.07
C ASP A 84 -3.12 4.03 -2.18
N ALA A 85 -2.52 3.13 -2.96
CA ALA A 85 -1.08 3.15 -3.20
C ALA A 85 -0.64 4.53 -3.73
N TYR A 86 0.26 5.20 -3.01
CA TYR A 86 0.83 6.47 -3.47
C TYR A 86 1.77 6.22 -4.65
N GLN A 87 1.51 6.87 -5.79
CA GLN A 87 2.32 6.72 -6.99
C GLN A 87 2.66 8.10 -7.58
N GLN A 88 3.96 8.43 -7.65
CA GLN A 88 4.45 9.56 -8.43
C GLN A 88 4.80 9.05 -9.83
N PHE A 89 4.26 9.70 -10.87
CA PHE A 89 4.53 9.34 -12.26
C PHE A 89 5.06 10.54 -13.05
N ARG A 90 5.83 10.29 -14.11
CA ARG A 90 6.44 11.34 -14.92
C ARG A 90 5.68 11.59 -16.22
N ASN A 91 5.09 10.55 -16.81
CA ASN A 91 4.33 10.63 -18.05
C ASN A 91 2.96 9.96 -17.95
N PRO A 92 1.95 10.42 -18.72
CA PRO A 92 0.61 9.84 -18.70
C PRO A 92 0.53 8.35 -19.11
N THR A 93 1.55 7.82 -19.80
CA THR A 93 1.60 6.42 -20.21
C THR A 93 2.38 5.53 -19.25
N ASP A 94 3.01 6.11 -18.22
CA ASP A 94 3.73 5.32 -17.23
C ASP A 94 2.74 4.40 -16.50
N THR A 95 3.14 3.17 -16.22
CA THR A 95 2.32 2.18 -15.48
C THR A 95 2.09 2.53 -14.03
N ILE A 96 2.99 3.32 -13.45
CA ILE A 96 2.83 4.00 -12.15
C ILE A 96 1.86 5.20 -12.22
N ASN A 97 1.30 5.53 -13.40
CA ASN A 97 0.20 6.49 -13.49
C ASN A 97 -1.06 5.88 -12.86
N PRO A 98 -1.70 6.55 -11.89
CA PRO A 98 -2.94 6.10 -11.27
C PRO A 98 -4.04 5.71 -12.26
N ALA A 99 -4.17 6.40 -13.41
CA ALA A 99 -5.20 6.08 -14.41
C ALA A 99 -4.89 4.77 -15.18
N VAL A 100 -3.62 4.53 -15.51
CA VAL A 100 -3.17 3.30 -16.17
C VAL A 100 -3.32 2.13 -15.21
N ARG A 101 -2.88 2.31 -13.97
CA ARG A 101 -3.09 1.35 -12.89
C ARG A 101 -4.56 1.04 -12.68
N GLN A 102 -5.42 2.06 -12.54
CA GLN A 102 -6.85 1.84 -12.32
C GLN A 102 -7.48 1.06 -13.48
N LYS A 103 -7.12 1.36 -14.72
CA LYS A 103 -7.58 0.60 -15.89
C LYS A 103 -7.16 -0.88 -15.82
N ALA A 104 -5.96 -1.19 -15.33
CA ALA A 104 -5.52 -2.56 -15.13
C ALA A 104 -6.31 -3.25 -14.00
N ILE A 105 -6.59 -2.54 -12.91
CA ILE A 105 -7.42 -3.02 -11.78
C ILE A 105 -8.84 -3.35 -12.26
N ASP A 106 -9.46 -2.43 -13.01
CA ASP A 106 -10.80 -2.60 -13.56
C ASP A 106 -10.89 -3.83 -14.50
N GLY A 107 -9.77 -4.17 -15.15
CA GLY A 107 -9.64 -5.35 -16.00
C GLY A 107 -9.52 -6.69 -15.26
N LEU A 108 -9.20 -6.70 -13.96
CA LEU A 108 -8.94 -7.93 -13.21
C LEU A 108 -10.17 -8.85 -13.17
N ALA A 109 -11.34 -8.29 -12.89
CA ALA A 109 -12.59 -9.05 -12.84
C ALA A 109 -12.95 -9.70 -14.21
N GLY A 110 -12.58 -9.03 -15.32
CA GLY A 110 -12.79 -9.55 -16.67
C GLY A 110 -11.71 -10.52 -17.16
N SER A 111 -10.58 -10.64 -16.44
CA SER A 111 -9.41 -11.42 -16.88
C SER A 111 -9.50 -12.93 -16.58
N GLY A 112 -10.56 -13.39 -15.92
CA GLY A 112 -10.68 -14.77 -15.44
C GLY A 112 -10.00 -15.02 -14.08
N ARG A 113 -9.59 -13.97 -13.39
CA ARG A 113 -9.14 -14.01 -11.99
C ARG A 113 -10.33 -13.90 -11.04
N ARG A 114 -10.17 -14.44 -9.83
CA ARG A 114 -11.13 -14.32 -8.73
C ARG A 114 -10.56 -13.44 -7.62
N LEU A 115 -11.40 -12.59 -7.04
CA LEU A 115 -11.05 -11.86 -5.82
C LEU A 115 -11.07 -12.84 -4.64
N LEU A 116 -9.93 -13.02 -3.98
CA LEU A 116 -9.75 -13.96 -2.87
C LEU A 116 -9.81 -13.27 -1.51
N PHE A 117 -9.40 -12.01 -1.45
CA PHE A 117 -9.34 -11.23 -0.22
C PHE A 117 -9.56 -9.74 -0.50
N ASP A 118 -10.32 -9.06 0.36
CA ASP A 118 -10.47 -7.59 0.39
C ASP A 118 -10.76 -7.14 1.84
N ASP A 119 -9.85 -6.38 2.45
CA ASP A 119 -10.05 -5.78 3.79
C ASP A 119 -10.31 -4.27 3.73
N GLY A 120 -10.57 -3.74 2.53
CA GLY A 120 -10.72 -2.31 2.26
C GLY A 120 -9.40 -1.57 2.05
N THR A 121 -8.27 -2.12 2.48
CA THR A 121 -6.92 -1.56 2.24
C THR A 121 -6.18 -2.35 1.17
N PHE A 122 -6.18 -3.68 1.29
CA PHE A 122 -5.53 -4.62 0.40
C PHE A 122 -6.54 -5.50 -0.31
N GLN A 123 -6.21 -5.84 -1.55
CA GLN A 123 -6.91 -6.86 -2.32
C GLN A 123 -5.93 -7.93 -2.78
N VAL A 124 -6.39 -9.19 -2.77
CA VAL A 124 -5.66 -10.31 -3.36
C VAL A 124 -6.53 -11.00 -4.39
N TRP A 125 -5.97 -11.19 -5.58
CA TRP A 125 -6.61 -11.88 -6.69
C TRP A 125 -5.85 -13.15 -7.05
N SER A 126 -6.59 -14.18 -7.47
CA SER A 126 -6.03 -15.44 -7.95
C SER A 126 -5.27 -15.27 -9.27
N PRO A 127 -4.47 -16.28 -9.67
CA PRO A 127 -4.11 -16.52 -11.06
C PRO A 127 -5.35 -16.66 -11.95
N VAL A 128 -5.17 -16.52 -13.25
CA VAL A 128 -6.23 -16.74 -14.24
C VAL A 128 -6.59 -18.23 -14.27
N GLY A 129 -7.87 -18.56 -14.14
CA GLY A 129 -8.39 -19.93 -14.28
C GLY A 129 -8.24 -20.83 -13.05
N ASP A 130 -7.73 -20.29 -11.94
CA ASP A 130 -7.75 -20.93 -10.61
C ASP A 130 -9.18 -20.95 -10.05
#